data_AF-A0A6A4KMN6-F1
#
_entry.id   AF-A0A6A4KMN6-F1
#
_cell.length_a   1.000
_cell.length_b   1.000
_cell.length_c   1.000
_cell.angle_alpha   90.00
_cell.angle_beta   90.00
_cell.angle_gamma   90.00
#
_symmetry.space_group_name_H-M   'P 1'
#
loop_
_entity.id
_entity.type
_entity.pdbx_description
1 polymer ?
#
loop_
_entity_poly.entity_id
_entity_poly.type
_entity_poly.pdbx_seq_one_letter_code
_entity_poly.pdbx_strand_id
1 'polypeptide(L)'
;MLYPYTPGFWTKEQVEAWKPIVDVVHAKGDFQPSGQAPISSTDKKLTLQIRVNDVYVAEFSPPRRLRIDETPLVVNDFRLAARNAMAAGDSNPNALGLYMAESLSTFSVLYCLMVEPRMKIIGEKCECPQYSLVSIRKAFNGGFISAGDYDREDGNQVVAENRTDLVANGRLFLANPDLPRRFELNALLNEYN
;
A
#
# COMPACT_ATOMS: atom_id res chain seq x y z
N MET A 1 -1.74 -21.74 2.56
CA MET A 1 -3.00 -21.12 3.00
C MET A 1 -3.50 -20.26 1.84
N LEU A 2 -4.61 -20.62 1.22
CA LEU A 2 -5.30 -19.85 0.17
C LEU A 2 -6.36 -19.00 0.88
N TYR A 3 -6.44 -17.69 0.58
CA TYR A 3 -7.40 -16.77 1.18
C TYR A 3 -8.65 -16.64 0.29
N PRO A 4 -9.77 -17.32 0.59
CA PRO A 4 -11.03 -17.10 -0.14
C PRO A 4 -11.51 -15.64 0.01
N TYR A 5 -12.23 -15.13 -0.99
CA TYR A 5 -12.76 -13.74 -1.09
C TYR A 5 -11.73 -12.63 -1.32
N THR A 6 -10.57 -12.97 -1.89
CA THR A 6 -9.70 -11.98 -2.52
C THR A 6 -10.42 -11.31 -3.69
N PRO A 7 -10.32 -9.98 -3.86
CA PRO A 7 -11.04 -9.28 -4.92
C PRO A 7 -10.70 -9.84 -6.30
N GLY A 8 -11.74 -9.96 -7.11
CA GLY A 8 -11.67 -10.52 -8.45
C GLY A 8 -11.58 -9.50 -9.56
N PHE A 9 -11.22 -9.98 -10.75
CA PHE A 9 -11.11 -9.17 -11.97
C PHE A 9 -11.92 -9.78 -13.14
N TRP A 10 -13.07 -10.39 -12.84
CA TRP A 10 -13.84 -11.21 -13.80
C TRP A 10 -15.26 -10.72 -14.05
N THR A 11 -15.72 -9.69 -13.34
CA THR A 11 -16.99 -8.99 -13.61
C THR A 11 -16.73 -7.57 -14.07
N LYS A 12 -17.65 -6.98 -14.85
CA LYS A 12 -17.51 -5.59 -15.31
C LYS A 12 -17.47 -4.62 -14.13
N GLU A 13 -18.22 -4.88 -13.08
CA GLU A 13 -18.31 -4.05 -11.88
C GLU A 13 -16.99 -4.05 -11.09
N GLN A 14 -16.32 -5.21 -10.99
CA GLN A 14 -14.98 -5.28 -10.41
C GLN A 14 -13.94 -4.52 -11.25
N VAL A 15 -14.03 -4.61 -12.58
CA VAL A 15 -13.14 -3.88 -13.50
C VAL A 15 -13.31 -2.36 -13.35
N GLU A 16 -14.54 -1.85 -13.25
CA GLU A 16 -14.78 -0.41 -13.02
C GLU A 16 -14.25 0.05 -11.64
N ALA A 17 -14.35 -0.78 -10.61
CA ALA A 17 -13.85 -0.46 -9.27
C ALA A 17 -12.31 -0.38 -9.18
N TRP A 18 -11.60 -1.07 -10.08
CA TRP A 18 -10.13 -1.06 -10.14
C TRP A 18 -9.54 0.09 -10.97
N LYS A 19 -10.31 0.74 -11.85
CA LYS A 19 -9.80 1.79 -12.75
C LYS A 19 -9.12 2.99 -12.06
N PRO A 20 -9.67 3.59 -10.98
CA PRO A 20 -9.02 4.73 -10.33
C PRO A 20 -7.70 4.35 -9.65
N ILE A 21 -7.57 3.08 -9.22
CA ILE A 21 -6.37 2.55 -8.56
C ILE A 21 -5.26 2.34 -9.61
N VAL A 22 -5.64 1.88 -10.80
CA VAL A 22 -4.74 1.68 -11.94
C VAL A 22 -4.21 3.02 -12.50
N ASP A 23 -5.04 4.06 -12.54
CA ASP A 23 -4.64 5.39 -13.03
C ASP A 23 -3.53 6.04 -12.18
N VAL A 24 -3.51 5.78 -10.88
CA VAL A 24 -2.48 6.31 -9.95
C VAL A 24 -1.14 5.58 -10.11
N VAL A 25 -1.17 4.29 -10.47
CA VAL A 25 0.04 3.47 -10.65
C VAL A 25 0.73 3.78 -11.98
N HIS A 26 -0.04 4.09 -13.04
CA HIS A 26 0.49 4.51 -14.35
C HIS A 26 1.33 5.80 -14.30
N ALA A 27 1.28 6.58 -13.22
CA ALA A 27 2.10 7.77 -13.06
C ALA A 27 3.59 7.49 -12.71
N LYS A 28 4.00 6.24 -12.44
CA LYS A 28 5.30 5.94 -11.80
C LYS A 28 6.36 5.12 -12.58
N GLY A 29 6.12 4.71 -13.83
CA GLY A 29 7.15 4.15 -14.74
C GLY A 29 7.54 2.68 -14.53
N ASP A 30 8.07 2.04 -15.60
CA ASP A 30 8.17 0.57 -15.76
C ASP A 30 9.51 -0.06 -15.34
N PHE A 31 9.48 -1.26 -14.72
CA PHE A 31 10.66 -2.10 -14.45
C PHE A 31 10.35 -3.58 -14.71
N GLN A 32 11.12 -4.26 -15.60
CA GLN A 32 10.89 -5.67 -15.98
C GLN A 32 12.20 -6.49 -16.10
N PRO A 33 12.25 -7.74 -15.60
CA PRO A 33 13.45 -8.57 -15.63
C PRO A 33 13.90 -9.01 -17.04
N SER A 34 15.21 -9.25 -17.21
CA SER A 34 15.82 -9.87 -18.40
C SER A 34 15.67 -9.11 -19.73
N GLY A 35 15.35 -7.82 -19.68
CA GLY A 35 15.21 -6.98 -20.88
C GLY A 35 14.04 -7.38 -21.78
N GLN A 36 13.11 -8.22 -21.27
CA GLN A 36 11.90 -8.55 -22.00
C GLN A 36 10.97 -7.33 -22.08
N ALA A 37 10.22 -7.27 -23.17
CA ALA A 37 9.09 -6.35 -23.28
C ALA A 37 8.17 -6.52 -22.05
N PRO A 38 7.67 -5.42 -21.45
CA PRO A 38 6.83 -5.51 -20.28
C PRO A 38 5.62 -6.40 -20.47
N ILE A 39 5.28 -7.19 -19.46
CA ILE A 39 4.05 -7.98 -19.49
C ILE A 39 2.84 -7.11 -19.14
N SER A 40 1.78 -7.21 -19.92
CA SER A 40 0.51 -6.54 -19.67
C SER A 40 -0.67 -7.45 -20.03
N SER A 41 -1.88 -7.08 -19.60
CA SER A 41 -3.11 -7.76 -20.02
C SER A 41 -3.40 -7.58 -21.52
N THR A 42 -2.76 -6.59 -22.17
CA THR A 42 -2.85 -6.34 -23.61
C THR A 42 -1.48 -6.07 -24.22
N ASP A 43 -1.38 -6.18 -25.54
CA ASP A 43 -0.23 -5.83 -26.37
C ASP A 43 -0.31 -4.39 -26.90
N LYS A 44 -1.25 -3.58 -26.39
CA LYS A 44 -1.42 -2.19 -26.82
C LYS A 44 -0.38 -1.32 -26.14
N LYS A 45 0.49 -0.69 -26.94
CA LYS A 45 1.38 0.38 -26.48
C LYS A 45 0.54 1.53 -25.93
N LEU A 46 0.99 2.13 -24.83
CA LEU A 46 0.41 3.37 -24.33
C LEU A 46 0.59 4.48 -25.37
N THR A 47 -0.50 5.17 -25.71
CA THR A 47 -0.45 6.32 -26.62
C THR A 47 0.30 7.46 -25.93
N LEU A 48 1.26 8.08 -26.62
CA LEU A 48 2.03 9.22 -26.13
C LEU A 48 1.13 10.32 -25.55
N GLN A 49 1.35 10.68 -24.28
CA GLN A 49 0.79 11.91 -23.71
C GLN A 49 1.83 13.03 -23.85
N ILE A 50 1.61 13.94 -24.80
CA ILE A 50 2.44 15.14 -24.98
C ILE A 50 1.89 16.23 -24.05
N ARG A 51 2.66 16.71 -23.07
CA ARG A 51 2.46 18.05 -22.50
C ARG A 51 3.34 19.04 -23.25
N VAL A 52 2.72 20.07 -23.83
CA VAL A 52 3.40 21.19 -24.48
C VAL A 52 3.96 22.11 -23.39
N ASN A 53 5.22 22.54 -23.54
CA ASN A 53 6.09 23.36 -22.65
C ASN A 53 7.16 22.56 -21.84
N ASP A 54 8.08 21.88 -22.54
CA ASP A 54 9.39 21.36 -22.07
C ASP A 54 9.44 20.15 -21.08
N VAL A 55 8.75 19.04 -21.38
CA VAL A 55 9.23 17.77 -22.01
C VAL A 55 9.91 16.74 -21.08
N TYR A 56 9.15 15.72 -20.69
CA TYR A 56 9.58 14.31 -20.75
C TYR A 56 8.68 13.60 -21.76
N VAL A 57 9.25 13.08 -22.85
CA VAL A 57 8.59 12.07 -23.67
C VAL A 57 8.91 10.73 -23.02
N ALA A 58 8.01 10.22 -22.17
CA ALA A 58 8.14 8.85 -21.70
C ALA A 58 7.79 7.92 -22.87
N GLU A 59 8.81 7.47 -23.58
CA GLU A 59 8.65 6.40 -24.57
C GLU A 59 8.66 5.05 -23.84
N PHE A 60 7.47 4.45 -23.75
CA PHE A 60 7.32 3.12 -23.17
C PHE A 60 7.59 2.05 -24.22
N SER A 61 8.33 0.99 -23.83
CA SER A 61 8.45 -0.20 -24.65
C SER A 61 7.05 -0.83 -24.86
N PRO A 62 6.68 -1.24 -26.07
CA PRO A 62 5.42 -1.94 -26.30
C PRO A 62 5.34 -3.17 -25.39
N PRO A 63 4.26 -3.35 -24.61
CA PRO A 63 4.14 -4.52 -23.77
C PRO A 63 3.80 -5.74 -24.61
N ARG A 64 4.18 -6.91 -24.13
CA ARG A 64 3.64 -8.19 -24.61
C ARG A 64 2.43 -8.58 -23.78
N ARG A 65 1.40 -9.11 -24.43
CA ARG A 65 0.27 -9.71 -23.73
C ARG A 65 0.75 -10.91 -22.91
N LEU A 66 0.40 -10.93 -21.63
CA LEU A 66 0.62 -12.07 -20.73
C LEU A 66 -0.18 -13.28 -21.26
N ARG A 67 0.48 -14.42 -21.44
CA ARG A 67 -0.22 -15.65 -21.83
C ARG A 67 -0.88 -16.29 -20.60
N ILE A 68 -1.96 -17.03 -20.83
CA ILE A 68 -2.73 -17.66 -19.74
C ILE A 68 -1.84 -18.61 -18.92
N ASP A 69 -0.97 -19.37 -19.59
CA ASP A 69 0.00 -20.28 -18.98
C ASP A 69 1.10 -19.57 -18.15
N GLU A 70 1.30 -18.27 -18.36
CA GLU A 70 2.24 -17.45 -17.57
C GLU A 70 1.63 -16.86 -16.30
N THR A 71 0.30 -16.85 -16.17
CA THR A 71 -0.39 -16.27 -14.99
C THR A 71 0.04 -16.90 -13.67
N PRO A 72 0.16 -18.25 -13.56
CA PRO A 72 0.68 -18.88 -12.34
C PRO A 72 2.11 -18.46 -11.99
N LEU A 73 2.94 -18.12 -12.98
CA LEU A 73 4.31 -17.66 -12.76
C LEU A 73 4.32 -16.27 -12.13
N VAL A 74 3.53 -15.33 -12.63
CA VAL A 74 3.40 -13.99 -12.05
C VAL A 74 2.89 -14.05 -10.61
N VAL A 75 1.86 -14.87 -10.35
CA VAL A 75 1.37 -15.10 -8.98
C VAL A 75 2.46 -15.69 -8.09
N ASN A 76 3.24 -16.63 -8.63
CA ASN A 76 4.36 -17.22 -7.92
C ASN A 76 5.50 -16.21 -7.67
N ASP A 77 5.74 -15.27 -8.57
CA ASP A 77 6.73 -14.20 -8.42
C ASP A 77 6.32 -13.23 -7.31
N PHE A 78 5.05 -12.81 -7.25
CA PHE A 78 4.54 -12.04 -6.11
C PHE A 78 4.65 -12.82 -4.79
N ARG A 79 4.31 -14.12 -4.82
CA ARG A 79 4.44 -15.00 -3.65
C ARG A 79 5.90 -15.12 -3.21
N LEU A 80 6.84 -15.22 -4.15
CA LEU A 80 8.27 -15.34 -3.87
C LEU A 80 8.84 -14.00 -3.40
N ALA A 81 8.48 -12.89 -4.03
CA ALA A 81 8.85 -11.54 -3.62
C ALA A 81 8.38 -11.24 -2.20
N ALA A 82 7.13 -11.58 -1.85
CA ALA A 82 6.63 -11.44 -0.48
C ALA A 82 7.40 -12.32 0.51
N ARG A 83 7.70 -13.58 0.16
CA ARG A 83 8.55 -14.45 1.01
C ARG A 83 9.96 -13.93 1.16
N ASN A 84 10.57 -13.44 0.08
CA ASN A 84 11.90 -12.88 0.09
C ASN A 84 11.93 -11.59 0.88
N ALA A 85 10.91 -10.73 0.79
CA ALA A 85 10.79 -9.52 1.62
C ALA A 85 10.69 -9.87 3.12
N MET A 86 9.89 -10.88 3.48
CA MET A 86 9.82 -11.38 4.86
C MET A 86 11.16 -11.98 5.34
N ALA A 87 11.87 -12.69 4.46
CA ALA A 87 13.14 -13.33 4.77
C ALA A 87 14.35 -12.37 4.74
N ALA A 88 14.27 -11.30 3.95
CA ALA A 88 15.33 -10.34 3.73
C ALA A 88 15.63 -9.48 4.95
N GLY A 89 14.75 -9.51 5.98
CA GLY A 89 14.93 -8.97 7.32
C GLY A 89 16.02 -7.91 7.44
N ASP A 90 15.65 -6.64 7.37
CA ASP A 90 16.65 -5.57 7.42
C ASP A 90 17.30 -5.51 8.81
N SER A 91 18.64 -5.45 8.85
CA SER A 91 19.40 -5.33 10.11
C SER A 91 19.15 -4.01 10.85
N ASN A 92 18.65 -2.99 10.15
CA ASN A 92 18.30 -1.68 10.65
C ASN A 92 17.05 -1.12 9.91
N PRO A 93 15.86 -1.66 10.21
CA PRO A 93 14.63 -1.32 9.49
C PRO A 93 14.23 0.16 9.66
N ASN A 94 14.67 0.82 10.73
CA ASN A 94 14.45 2.25 10.94
C ASN A 94 15.25 3.10 9.96
N ALA A 95 16.53 2.78 9.75
CA ALA A 95 17.37 3.52 8.80
C ALA A 95 16.86 3.33 7.37
N LEU A 96 16.47 2.11 7.00
CA LEU A 96 15.85 1.83 5.70
C LEU A 96 14.55 2.61 5.53
N GLY A 97 13.64 2.55 6.52
CA GLY A 97 12.37 3.26 6.48
C GLY A 97 12.53 4.77 6.34
N LEU A 98 13.51 5.34 7.04
CA LEU A 98 13.85 6.76 6.95
C LEU A 98 14.34 7.13 5.53
N TYR A 99 15.32 6.38 5.01
CA TYR A 99 15.83 6.60 3.66
C TYR A 99 14.73 6.48 2.59
N MET A 100 13.83 5.51 2.74
CA MET A 100 12.69 5.35 1.85
C MET A 100 11.73 6.55 1.93
N ALA A 101 11.41 7.05 3.12
CA ALA A 101 10.55 8.22 3.27
C ALA A 101 11.18 9.48 2.67
N GLU A 102 12.46 9.72 2.92
CA GLU A 102 13.20 10.85 2.32
C GLU A 102 13.23 10.74 0.79
N SER A 103 13.53 9.56 0.26
CA SER A 103 13.56 9.30 -1.18
C SER A 103 12.18 9.49 -1.79
N LEU A 104 11.14 8.91 -1.18
CA LEU A 104 9.76 9.03 -1.65
C LEU A 104 9.23 10.45 -1.55
N SER A 105 9.70 11.28 -0.61
CA SER A 105 9.37 12.70 -0.53
C SER A 105 9.87 13.52 -1.73
N THR A 106 10.92 13.06 -2.42
CA THR A 106 11.39 13.71 -3.66
C THR A 106 10.45 13.45 -4.84
N PHE A 107 9.67 12.38 -4.77
CA PHE A 107 8.60 12.08 -5.71
C PHE A 107 7.30 12.63 -5.12
N SER A 108 6.45 13.31 -5.89
CA SER A 108 5.17 13.84 -5.38
C SER A 108 4.14 12.73 -5.15
N VAL A 109 4.45 11.80 -4.25
CA VAL A 109 3.58 10.68 -3.86
C VAL A 109 2.51 11.18 -2.91
N LEU A 110 1.25 10.85 -3.19
CA LEU A 110 0.10 11.35 -2.44
C LEU A 110 0.14 10.94 -0.96
N TYR A 111 0.41 9.67 -0.67
CA TYR A 111 0.48 9.18 0.71
C TYR A 111 1.45 8.00 0.89
N CYS A 112 1.88 7.81 2.14
CA CYS A 112 2.56 6.61 2.63
C CYS A 112 1.67 5.94 3.68
N LEU A 113 1.33 4.67 3.48
CA LEU A 113 0.64 3.85 4.48
C LEU A 113 1.66 2.94 5.13
N MET A 114 1.83 3.07 6.44
CA MET A 114 2.77 2.28 7.23
C MET A 114 2.07 1.52 8.35
N VAL A 115 2.49 0.28 8.56
CA VAL A 115 2.00 -0.56 9.64
C VAL A 115 2.93 -0.41 10.84
N GLU A 116 2.43 0.19 11.92
CA GLU A 116 3.12 0.23 13.20
C GLU A 116 2.90 -1.10 13.92
N PRO A 117 3.96 -1.85 14.27
CA PRO A 117 3.81 -3.10 15.01
C PRO A 117 3.41 -2.79 16.47
N ARG A 118 2.09 -2.68 16.70
CA ARG A 118 1.49 -2.46 18.03
C ARG A 118 0.97 -3.75 18.68
N MET A 119 1.21 -4.91 18.05
CA MET A 119 0.88 -6.24 18.59
C MET A 119 1.99 -7.25 18.28
N LYS A 120 2.52 -7.90 19.31
CA LYS A 120 3.38 -9.10 19.19
C LYS A 120 2.61 -10.40 19.44
N ILE A 121 1.52 -10.32 20.20
CA ILE A 121 0.60 -11.40 20.53
C ILE A 121 -0.82 -10.91 20.21
N ILE A 122 -1.69 -11.80 19.73
CA ILE A 122 -3.09 -11.45 19.41
C ILE A 122 -3.80 -10.97 20.69
N GLY A 123 -4.34 -9.76 20.69
CA GLY A 123 -5.06 -9.15 21.81
C GLY A 123 -4.19 -8.37 22.81
N GLU A 124 -2.86 -8.44 22.71
CA GLU A 124 -1.96 -7.69 23.60
C GLU A 124 -1.36 -6.48 22.87
N LYS A 125 -1.79 -5.29 23.26
CA LYS A 125 -1.16 -4.04 22.83
C LYS A 125 0.26 -3.97 23.39
N CYS A 126 1.23 -3.82 22.51
CA CYS A 126 2.60 -3.50 22.88
C CYS A 126 3.03 -2.20 22.21
N GLU A 127 3.46 -1.23 22.99
CA GLU A 127 4.24 -0.15 22.41
C GLU A 127 5.61 -0.69 22.06
N CYS A 128 6.04 -0.44 20.82
CA CYS A 128 7.38 -0.75 20.37
C CYS A 128 8.10 0.56 20.05
N PRO A 129 8.64 1.29 21.05
CA PRO A 129 9.33 2.56 20.81
C PRO A 129 10.47 2.45 19.80
N GLN A 130 11.10 1.27 19.75
CA GLN A 130 12.17 0.91 18.81
C GLN A 130 11.71 0.86 17.36
N TYR A 131 10.41 0.76 17.09
CA TYR A 131 9.79 0.74 15.76
C TYR A 131 8.79 1.88 15.59
N SER A 132 8.98 2.97 16.35
CA SER A 132 8.15 4.17 16.26
C SER A 132 8.23 4.77 14.86
N LEU A 133 7.07 5.06 14.26
CA LEU A 133 6.99 5.66 12.93
C LEU A 133 7.28 7.17 12.91
N VAL A 134 7.51 7.80 14.07
CA VAL A 134 7.60 9.27 14.19
C VAL A 134 8.75 9.87 13.37
N SER A 135 9.92 9.24 13.37
CA SER A 135 11.05 9.70 12.54
C SER A 135 10.72 9.64 11.05
N ILE A 136 10.05 8.57 10.64
CA ILE A 136 9.65 8.34 9.24
C ILE A 136 8.55 9.34 8.83
N ARG A 137 7.56 9.59 9.69
CA ARG A 137 6.53 10.63 9.49
C ARG A 137 7.17 12.00 9.24
N LYS A 138 8.19 12.37 10.01
CA LYS A 138 8.89 13.66 9.88
C LYS A 138 9.67 13.79 8.57
N ALA A 139 10.15 12.68 8.01
CA ALA A 139 10.87 12.66 6.74
C ALA A 139 9.95 12.62 5.51
N PHE A 140 8.69 12.17 5.68
CA PHE A 140 7.73 12.10 4.59
C PHE A 140 6.90 13.38 4.44
N ASN A 141 6.91 13.97 3.25
CA ASN A 141 6.23 15.25 2.98
C ASN A 141 4.76 15.10 2.57
N GLY A 142 4.33 13.91 2.13
CA GLY A 142 2.94 13.65 1.74
C GLY A 142 2.06 13.22 2.91
N GLY A 143 0.84 12.76 2.59
CA GLY A 143 -0.09 12.23 3.59
C GLY A 143 0.46 10.97 4.25
N PHE A 144 0.40 10.88 5.57
CA PHE A 144 0.88 9.73 6.32
C PHE A 144 -0.28 9.01 6.98
N ILE A 145 -0.42 7.72 6.70
CA ILE A 145 -1.48 6.86 7.22
C ILE A 145 -0.82 5.77 8.06
N SER A 146 -1.19 5.66 9.33
CA SER A 146 -0.73 4.58 10.19
C SER A 146 -1.80 3.52 10.35
N ALA A 147 -1.38 2.26 10.39
CA ALA A 147 -2.23 1.11 10.70
C ALA A 147 -1.55 0.27 11.78
N GLY A 148 -2.30 -0.32 12.69
CA GLY A 148 -1.67 -1.10 13.78
C GLY A 148 -2.53 -1.16 15.03
N ASP A 149 -3.73 -1.72 14.92
CA ASP A 149 -4.59 -1.94 16.10
C ASP A 149 -4.92 -0.69 16.94
N TYR A 150 -5.08 0.45 16.27
CA TYR A 150 -5.60 1.64 16.92
C TYR A 150 -7.07 1.45 17.30
N ASP A 151 -7.43 1.93 18.49
CA ASP A 151 -8.80 2.24 18.88
C ASP A 151 -9.08 3.73 18.66
N ARG A 152 -10.22 4.19 19.20
CA ARG A 152 -10.65 5.58 19.06
C ARG A 152 -9.71 6.52 19.82
N GLU A 153 -9.37 6.16 21.05
CA GLU A 153 -8.60 7.01 21.96
C GLU A 153 -7.15 7.16 21.48
N ASP A 154 -6.47 6.04 21.22
CA ASP A 154 -5.08 6.08 20.76
C ASP A 154 -4.97 6.60 19.32
N GLY A 155 -5.97 6.33 18.46
CA GLY A 155 -6.08 6.89 17.11
C GLY A 155 -6.20 8.42 17.13
N ASN A 156 -7.07 8.97 17.99
CA ASN A 156 -7.20 10.42 18.16
C ASN A 156 -5.92 11.03 18.75
N GLN A 157 -5.29 10.35 19.70
CA GLN A 157 -4.06 10.81 20.33
C GLN A 157 -2.91 10.92 19.30
N VAL A 158 -2.70 9.90 18.47
CA VAL A 158 -1.59 9.91 17.50
C VAL A 158 -1.76 10.99 16.42
N VAL A 159 -3.00 11.30 16.05
CA VAL A 159 -3.32 12.41 15.14
C VAL A 159 -3.06 13.75 15.82
N ALA A 160 -3.55 13.93 17.06
CA ALA A 160 -3.35 15.17 17.82
C ALA A 160 -1.86 15.47 18.10
N GLU A 161 -1.05 14.43 18.28
CA GLU A 161 0.41 14.52 18.48
C GLU A 161 1.19 14.66 17.16
N ASN A 162 0.51 14.76 16.02
CA ASN A 162 1.12 14.85 14.69
C ASN A 162 2.04 13.66 14.37
N ARG A 163 1.73 12.47 14.90
CA ARG A 163 2.45 11.22 14.59
C ARG A 163 1.95 10.59 13.29
N THR A 164 0.73 10.90 12.87
CA THR A 164 0.12 10.47 11.61
C THR A 164 -0.95 11.49 11.19
N ASP A 165 -1.30 11.54 9.91
CA ASP A 165 -2.40 12.38 9.44
C ASP A 165 -3.73 11.60 9.47
N LEU A 166 -3.68 10.30 9.20
CA LEU A 166 -4.84 9.39 9.21
C LEU A 166 -4.50 8.08 9.91
N VAL A 167 -5.53 7.42 10.41
CA VAL A 167 -5.45 6.08 11.00
C VAL A 167 -6.32 5.12 10.19
N ALA A 168 -5.77 3.96 9.84
CA ALA A 168 -6.47 2.90 9.14
C ALA A 168 -6.79 1.73 10.10
N ASN A 169 -8.09 1.42 10.24
CA ASN A 169 -8.57 0.30 11.04
C ASN A 169 -9.01 -0.86 10.15
N GLY A 170 -8.36 -2.02 10.28
CA GLY A 170 -8.73 -3.24 9.54
C GLY A 170 -9.78 -4.07 10.27
N ARG A 171 -9.35 -4.86 11.27
CA ARG A 171 -10.21 -5.82 12.01
C ARG A 171 -11.44 -5.17 12.64
N LEU A 172 -11.27 -4.01 13.28
CA LEU A 172 -12.40 -3.27 13.85
C LEU A 172 -13.45 -2.91 12.79
N PHE A 173 -13.02 -2.51 11.60
CA PHE A 173 -13.92 -2.13 10.52
C PHE A 173 -14.64 -3.35 9.92
N LEU A 174 -13.97 -4.51 9.87
CA LEU A 174 -14.60 -5.77 9.44
C LEU A 174 -15.74 -6.20 10.36
N ALA A 175 -15.60 -6.04 11.69
CA ALA A 175 -16.66 -6.35 12.64
C ALA A 175 -17.69 -5.21 12.81
N ASN A 176 -17.33 -3.97 12.45
CA ASN A 176 -18.14 -2.77 12.64
C ASN A 176 -18.17 -1.96 11.34
N PRO A 177 -19.05 -2.28 10.37
CA PRO A 177 -19.11 -1.54 9.09
C PRO A 177 -19.47 -0.06 9.27
N ASP A 178 -20.09 0.29 10.40
CA ASP A 178 -20.42 1.65 10.85
C ASP A 178 -19.39 2.22 11.84
N LEU A 179 -18.15 1.69 11.87
CA LEU A 179 -17.08 2.08 12.81
C LEU A 179 -16.91 3.60 12.96
N PRO A 180 -16.89 4.43 11.89
CA PRO A 180 -16.75 5.88 12.04
C PRO A 180 -17.87 6.49 12.89
N ARG A 181 -19.11 6.04 12.69
CA ARG A 181 -20.26 6.53 13.46
C ARG A 181 -20.20 6.06 14.91
N ARG A 182 -19.72 4.84 15.15
CA ARG A 182 -19.50 4.33 16.52
C ARG A 182 -18.42 5.11 17.25
N PHE A 183 -17.32 5.45 16.57
CA PHE A 183 -16.28 6.31 17.13
C PHE A 183 -16.79 7.73 17.44
N GLU A 184 -17.60 8.30 16.55
CA GLU A 184 -18.22 9.61 16.77
C GLU A 184 -19.12 9.62 18.01
N LEU A 185 -19.94 8.58 18.18
CA LEU A 185 -20.90 8.45 19.28
C LEU A 185 -20.32 7.81 20.56
N ASN A 186 -19.07 7.37 20.53
CA ASN A 186 -18.47 6.53 21.57
C ASN A 186 -19.34 5.29 21.91
N ALA A 187 -19.85 4.63 20.88
CA ALA A 187 -20.72 3.46 21.00
C ALA A 187 -19.92 2.16 21.17
N LEU A 188 -20.56 1.14 21.76
CA LEU A 188 -19.96 -0.20 21.90
C LEU A 188 -19.59 -0.79 20.53
N LEU A 189 -18.44 -1.47 20.47
CA LEU A 189 -17.95 -2.15 19.28
C LEU A 189 -18.26 -3.64 19.34
N ASN A 190 -18.61 -4.21 18.19
CA ASN A 190 -18.67 -5.66 18.02
C ASN A 190 -17.26 -6.25 18.12
N GLU A 191 -17.16 -7.44 18.71
CA GLU A 191 -15.93 -8.22 18.75
C GLU A 191 -15.58 -8.75 17.35
N TYR A 192 -14.28 -8.90 17.09
CA TYR A 192 -13.75 -9.51 15.87
C TYR A 192 -12.94 -10.77 16.23
N ASN A 193 -12.97 -11.77 15.35
CA ASN A 193 -12.21 -13.02 15.50
C ASN A 193 -10.81 -12.93 14.88
#